data_AF-A0A1J5TVZ1-F1
#
_entry.id   AF-A0A1J5TVZ1-F1
#
_cell.length_a   1.000
_cell.length_b   1.000
_cell.length_c   1.000
_cell.angle_alpha   90.00
_cell.angle_beta   90.00
_cell.angle_gamma   90.00
#
_symmetry.space_group_name_H-M   'P 1'
#
loop_
_entity.id
_entity.type
_entity.pdbx_description
1 polymer ?
#
loop_
_entity_poly.entity_id
_entity_poly.type
_entity_poly.pdbx_seq_one_letter_code
_entity_poly.pdbx_strand_id
1 'polypeptide(L)'
;MSKIKYNSESREWYFVSSLIIILALICYLVVASYALPDQSELFPLLTMAINLSFFLLGLSGVFLGLQGYNFRKNKAILIRLEGEEIALKIESLFLKKNIDIKARDSTNLFDMGMWRHVKSYSLEKGEIEIKELWFSAFFYRTQVAFRGEVPKEIVEDYLANLV
;
A
#
# COMPACT_ATOMS: atom_id res chain seq x y z
N MET A 1 15.03 -9.07 24.71
CA MET A 1 13.71 -8.48 24.40
C MET A 1 13.44 -8.66 22.91
N SER A 2 12.47 -9.51 22.53
CA SER A 2 12.16 -9.72 21.11
C SER A 2 11.38 -8.52 20.57
N LYS A 3 12.11 -7.55 20.02
CA LYS A 3 11.55 -6.43 19.25
C LYS A 3 10.82 -6.98 18.01
N ILE A 4 9.50 -6.78 18.02
CA ILE A 4 8.56 -6.70 16.90
C ILE A 4 8.43 -7.92 15.97
N LYS A 5 7.27 -8.60 16.00
CA LYS A 5 6.86 -9.62 15.00
C LYS A 5 5.60 -9.20 14.25
N TYR A 6 5.65 -8.07 13.52
CA TYR A 6 4.60 -7.70 12.56
C TYR A 6 4.66 -8.61 11.33
N ASN A 7 3.81 -9.61 11.28
CA ASN A 7 3.77 -10.56 10.17
C ASN A 7 2.34 -10.95 9.75
N SER A 8 1.29 -10.35 10.30
CA SER A 8 -0.09 -10.56 9.83
C SER A 8 -0.39 -9.71 8.60
N GLU A 9 -0.04 -8.43 8.63
CA GLU A 9 -0.55 -7.45 7.65
C GLU A 9 0.07 -7.60 6.26
N SER A 10 1.38 -7.90 6.17
CA SER A 10 2.01 -8.20 4.88
C SER A 10 1.40 -9.44 4.22
N ARG A 11 0.91 -10.42 4.99
CA ARG A 11 0.27 -11.63 4.47
C ARG A 11 -1.06 -11.33 3.80
N GLU A 12 -1.81 -10.35 4.29
CA GLU A 12 -3.07 -9.92 3.68
C GLU A 12 -2.83 -9.42 2.24
N TRP A 13 -1.81 -8.58 2.05
CA TRP A 13 -1.45 -8.08 0.72
C TRP A 13 -0.93 -9.17 -0.22
N TYR A 14 -0.12 -10.11 0.28
CA TYR A 14 0.31 -11.26 -0.52
C TYR A 14 -0.86 -12.17 -0.89
N PHE A 15 -1.83 -12.36 0.02
CA PHE A 15 -3.02 -13.15 -0.24
C PHE A 15 -3.89 -12.48 -1.32
N VAL A 16 -4.19 -11.19 -1.18
CA VAL A 16 -4.99 -10.43 -2.16
C VAL A 16 -4.27 -10.36 -3.52
N SER A 17 -2.95 -10.11 -3.51
CA SER A 17 -2.11 -10.14 -4.72
C SER A 17 -2.18 -11.50 -5.43
N SER A 18 -2.00 -12.59 -4.67
CA SER A 18 -2.08 -13.95 -5.22
C SER A 18 -3.48 -14.26 -5.76
N LEU A 19 -4.53 -13.83 -5.07
CA LEU A 19 -5.91 -14.04 -5.49
C LEU A 19 -6.18 -13.36 -6.84
N ILE A 20 -5.77 -12.09 -6.99
CA ILE A 20 -5.94 -11.34 -8.25
C ILE A 20 -5.18 -12.00 -9.39
N ILE A 21 -3.92 -12.40 -9.16
CA ILE A 21 -3.10 -13.05 -10.19
C ILE A 21 -3.69 -14.40 -10.60
N ILE A 22 -4.11 -15.23 -9.63
CA ILE A 22 -4.72 -16.54 -9.92
C ILE A 22 -6.03 -16.39 -10.68
N LEU A 23 -6.91 -15.48 -10.25
CA LEU A 23 -8.18 -15.25 -10.92
C LEU A 23 -7.96 -14.70 -12.34
N ALA A 24 -7.03 -13.76 -12.51
CA ALA A 24 -6.63 -13.23 -13.80
C ALA A 24 -6.16 -14.35 -14.75
N LEU A 25 -5.32 -15.25 -14.25
CA LEU A 25 -4.81 -16.39 -15.01
C LEU A 25 -5.92 -17.36 -15.40
N ILE A 26 -6.82 -17.72 -14.47
CA ILE A 26 -7.95 -18.61 -14.77
C ILE A 26 -8.83 -17.99 -15.86
N CYS A 27 -9.21 -16.72 -15.70
CA CYS A 27 -10.01 -16.01 -16.69
C CYS A 27 -9.29 -15.93 -18.04
N TYR A 28 -7.99 -15.65 -18.05
CA TYR A 28 -7.19 -15.64 -19.27
C TYR A 28 -7.17 -17.00 -19.96
N LEU A 29 -6.95 -18.09 -19.21
CA LEU A 29 -6.92 -19.45 -19.75
C LEU A 29 -8.25 -19.86 -20.38
N VAL A 30 -9.37 -19.48 -19.75
CA VAL A 30 -10.71 -19.70 -20.32
C VAL A 30 -10.85 -18.94 -21.65
N VAL A 31 -10.52 -17.65 -21.67
CA VAL A 31 -10.60 -16.84 -22.90
C VAL A 31 -9.65 -17.36 -23.98
N ALA A 32 -8.44 -17.77 -23.61
CA ALA A 32 -7.44 -18.32 -24.52
C ALA A 32 -7.84 -19.67 -25.12
N SER A 33 -8.52 -20.52 -24.34
CA SER A 33 -8.92 -21.85 -24.81
C SER A 33 -10.21 -21.82 -25.64
N TYR A 34 -11.15 -20.93 -25.33
CA TYR A 34 -12.50 -20.96 -25.91
C TYR A 34 -12.81 -19.82 -26.87
N ALA A 35 -12.12 -18.67 -26.79
CA ALA A 35 -12.45 -17.49 -27.60
C ALA A 35 -11.32 -17.07 -28.55
N LEU A 36 -10.06 -17.16 -28.13
CA LEU A 36 -8.91 -16.74 -28.95
C LEU A 36 -8.62 -17.59 -30.21
N PRO A 37 -8.89 -18.92 -30.26
CA PRO A 37 -8.58 -19.73 -31.45
C PRO A 37 -9.31 -19.23 -32.70
N ASP A 38 -10.60 -18.90 -32.59
CA ASP A 38 -11.41 -18.40 -33.72
C ASP A 38 -11.27 -16.88 -33.96
N GLN A 39 -10.91 -16.10 -32.93
CA GLN A 39 -10.89 -14.63 -32.99
C GLN A 39 -9.53 -14.04 -33.44
N SER A 40 -8.44 -14.79 -33.31
CA SER A 40 -7.09 -14.28 -33.64
C SER A 40 -6.88 -14.03 -35.14
N GLU A 41 -7.56 -14.78 -36.01
CA GLU A 41 -7.51 -14.61 -37.46
C GLU A 41 -8.51 -13.54 -37.97
N LEU A 42 -9.66 -13.38 -37.31
CA LEU A 42 -10.72 -12.46 -37.72
C LEU A 42 -10.57 -11.05 -37.14
N PHE A 43 -10.12 -10.92 -35.90
CA PHE A 43 -10.02 -9.64 -35.18
C PHE A 43 -8.73 -9.57 -34.33
N PRO A 44 -7.55 -9.40 -34.96
CA PRO A 44 -6.26 -9.38 -34.26
C PRO A 44 -6.15 -8.24 -33.24
N LEU A 45 -6.80 -7.10 -33.50
CA LEU A 45 -6.80 -5.93 -32.62
C LEU A 45 -7.59 -6.19 -31.33
N LEU A 46 -8.68 -6.96 -31.40
CA LEU A 46 -9.45 -7.38 -30.24
C LEU A 46 -8.64 -8.37 -29.38
N THR A 47 -7.96 -9.31 -30.03
CA THR A 47 -7.05 -10.26 -29.36
C THR A 47 -5.93 -9.52 -28.61
N MET A 48 -5.32 -8.51 -29.23
CA MET A 48 -4.30 -7.67 -28.58
C MET A 48 -4.86 -6.90 -27.39
N ALA A 49 -6.06 -6.31 -27.51
CA ALA A 49 -6.71 -5.58 -26.41
C ALA A 49 -7.03 -6.48 -25.22
N ILE A 50 -7.49 -7.72 -25.47
CA ILE A 50 -7.75 -8.73 -24.44
C ILE A 50 -6.45 -9.08 -23.71
N ASN A 51 -5.39 -9.43 -24.45
CA ASN A 51 -4.09 -9.75 -23.87
C ASN A 51 -3.54 -8.60 -23.01
N LEU A 52 -3.63 -7.35 -23.52
CA LEU A 52 -3.20 -6.17 -22.79
C LEU A 52 -4.01 -5.95 -21.51
N SER A 53 -5.33 -6.17 -21.56
CA SER A 53 -6.20 -6.03 -20.39
C SER A 53 -5.83 -7.01 -19.28
N PHE A 54 -5.59 -8.28 -19.62
CA PHE A 54 -5.14 -9.29 -18.67
C PHE A 54 -3.72 -9.02 -18.14
N PHE A 55 -2.83 -8.49 -18.98
CA PHE A 55 -1.51 -8.05 -18.55
C PHE A 55 -1.57 -6.90 -17.53
N LEU A 56 -2.39 -5.87 -17.80
CA LEU A 56 -2.61 -4.74 -16.89
C LEU A 56 -3.25 -5.21 -15.56
N LEU A 57 -4.20 -6.14 -15.62
CA LEU A 57 -4.78 -6.76 -14.44
C LEU A 57 -3.72 -7.50 -13.61
N GLY A 58 -2.85 -8.28 -14.27
CA GLY A 58 -1.71 -8.95 -13.62
C GLY A 58 -0.74 -7.96 -12.96
N LEU A 59 -0.44 -6.84 -13.62
CA LEU A 59 0.40 -5.77 -13.05
C LEU A 59 -0.18 -5.19 -11.77
N SER A 60 -1.51 -5.07 -11.66
CA SER A 60 -2.16 -4.62 -10.42
C SER A 60 -1.90 -5.60 -9.27
N GLY A 61 -1.95 -6.91 -9.53
CA GLY A 61 -1.59 -7.94 -8.56
C GLY A 61 -0.12 -7.86 -8.14
N VAL A 62 0.80 -7.67 -9.09
CA VAL A 62 2.23 -7.50 -8.81
C VAL A 62 2.49 -6.26 -7.95
N PHE A 63 1.82 -5.15 -8.24
CA PHE A 63 1.91 -3.92 -7.45
C PHE A 63 1.51 -4.16 -5.98
N LEU A 64 0.41 -4.87 -5.73
CA LEU A 64 -0.03 -5.22 -4.38
C LEU A 64 0.99 -6.12 -3.65
N GLY A 65 1.63 -7.04 -4.38
CA GLY A 65 2.69 -7.88 -3.83
C GLY A 65 3.93 -7.06 -3.43
N LEU A 66 4.31 -6.06 -4.22
CA LEU A 66 5.38 -5.12 -3.90
C LEU A 66 5.04 -4.27 -2.67
N GLN A 67 3.79 -3.83 -2.52
CA GLN A 67 3.33 -3.15 -1.32
C GLN A 67 3.45 -4.06 -0.09
N GLY A 68 2.96 -5.31 -0.17
CA GLY A 68 3.13 -6.33 0.88
C GLY A 68 4.59 -6.57 1.29
N TYR A 69 5.52 -6.51 0.33
CA TYR A 69 6.96 -6.61 0.60
C TYR A 69 7.52 -5.44 1.40
N ASN A 70 7.07 -4.21 1.12
CA ASN A 70 7.49 -3.05 1.89
C ASN A 70 6.99 -3.13 3.35
N PHE A 71 5.78 -3.64 3.59
CA PHE A 71 5.26 -3.89 4.93
C PHE A 71 6.08 -4.94 5.70
N ARG A 72 6.58 -5.99 5.02
CA ARG A 72 7.39 -7.05 5.65
C ARG A 72 8.68 -6.54 6.32
N LYS A 73 9.24 -5.42 5.87
CA LYS A 73 10.46 -4.83 6.44
C LYS A 73 10.18 -3.81 7.57
N ASN A 74 8.96 -3.74 8.11
CA ASN A 74 8.52 -2.75 9.11
C ASN A 74 8.84 -1.31 8.69
N LYS A 75 8.83 -1.07 7.37
CA LYS A 75 8.96 0.28 6.81
C LYS A 75 7.62 0.99 6.74
N ALA A 76 6.51 0.25 6.87
CA ALA A 76 5.18 0.81 6.95
C ALA A 76 4.30 -0.07 7.87
N ILE A 77 3.30 0.54 8.49
CA ILE A 77 2.33 -0.06 9.40
C ILE A 77 0.93 0.34 8.94
N LEU A 78 -0.05 -0.57 9.01
CA LEU A 78 -1.44 -0.28 8.68
C LEU A 78 -2.30 -0.23 9.94
N ILE A 79 -3.09 0.82 10.08
CA ILE A 79 -3.80 1.14 11.32
C ILE A 79 -5.27 1.43 11.00
N ARG A 80 -6.19 0.98 11.86
CA ARG A 80 -7.64 1.17 11.69
C ARG A 80 -8.15 2.51 12.27
N LEU A 81 -7.27 3.50 12.38
CA LEU A 81 -7.55 4.83 12.90
C LEU A 81 -7.33 5.86 11.79
N GLU A 82 -8.11 6.93 11.77
CA GLU A 82 -7.99 7.99 10.77
C GLU A 82 -6.60 8.65 10.82
N GLY A 83 -6.07 9.02 9.66
CA GLY A 83 -4.70 9.46 9.51
C GLY A 83 -4.44 10.81 10.18
N GLU A 84 -5.44 11.69 10.26
CA GLU A 84 -5.31 12.97 10.98
C GLU A 84 -5.15 12.77 12.49
N GLU A 85 -5.86 11.80 13.07
CA GLU A 85 -5.72 11.49 14.50
C GLU A 85 -4.32 10.93 14.81
N ILE A 86 -3.83 10.03 13.95
CA ILE A 86 -2.47 9.48 14.06
C ILE A 86 -1.44 10.60 13.91
N ALA A 87 -1.59 11.47 12.92
CA ALA A 87 -0.72 12.62 12.69
C ALA A 87 -0.59 13.50 13.93
N LEU A 88 -1.73 13.94 14.51
CA LEU A 88 -1.76 14.76 15.71
C LEU A 88 -1.07 14.06 16.88
N LYS A 89 -1.26 12.74 17.03
CA LYS A 89 -0.60 12.01 18.11
C LYS A 89 0.91 11.92 17.89
N ILE A 90 1.36 11.66 16.66
CA ILE A 90 2.78 11.63 16.31
C ILE A 90 3.42 12.99 16.64
N GLU A 91 2.80 14.10 16.21
CA GLU A 91 3.26 15.45 16.55
C GLU A 91 3.40 15.62 18.07
N SER A 92 2.39 15.22 18.84
CA SER A 92 2.43 15.33 20.31
C SER A 92 3.56 14.51 20.95
N LEU A 93 3.90 13.33 20.41
CA LEU A 93 4.93 12.45 20.94
C LEU A 93 6.34 12.98 20.64
N PHE A 94 6.55 13.52 19.45
CA PHE A 94 7.82 14.14 19.06
C PHE A 94 8.06 15.45 19.81
N LEU A 95 7.02 16.27 20.00
CA LEU A 95 7.08 17.48 20.82
C LEU A 95 7.48 17.16 22.27
N LYS A 96 6.91 16.12 22.88
CA LYS A 96 7.28 15.68 24.25
C LYS A 96 8.74 15.25 24.39
N LYS A 97 9.37 14.84 23.30
CA LYS A 97 10.78 14.43 23.26
C LYS A 97 11.71 15.55 22.80
N ASN A 98 11.20 16.78 22.61
CA ASN A 98 11.94 17.93 22.08
C ASN A 98 12.63 17.63 20.73
N ILE A 99 12.01 16.82 19.88
CA ILE A 99 12.52 16.54 18.53
C ILE A 99 11.72 17.38 17.54
N ASP A 100 12.42 18.19 16.76
CA ASP A 100 11.82 19.02 15.73
C ASP A 100 11.41 18.17 14.51
N ILE A 101 10.15 18.27 14.12
CA ILE A 101 9.60 17.62 12.94
C ILE A 101 8.96 18.69 12.05
N LYS A 102 9.33 18.70 10.77
CA LYS A 102 8.79 19.67 9.81
C LYS A 102 7.70 19.01 9.00
N ALA A 103 6.47 19.48 9.17
CA ALA A 103 5.38 19.10 8.28
C ALA A 103 5.70 19.55 6.85
N ARG A 104 5.51 18.65 5.90
CA ARG A 104 5.65 18.91 4.47
C ARG A 104 4.33 18.53 3.80
N ASP A 105 3.88 19.41 2.91
CA ASP A 105 2.78 19.10 2.02
C ASP A 105 3.27 18.04 1.01
N SER A 106 2.56 16.92 0.93
CA SER A 106 2.86 15.96 -0.11
C SER A 106 2.44 16.47 -1.46
N THR A 107 3.22 16.10 -2.47
CA THR A 107 2.71 16.05 -3.83
C THR A 107 1.78 14.85 -3.95
N ASN A 108 0.52 15.11 -4.33
CA ASN A 108 -0.45 14.08 -4.71
C ASN A 108 0.06 13.42 -6.01
N LEU A 109 0.94 12.44 -5.88
CA LEU A 109 1.50 11.69 -7.01
C LEU A 109 0.54 10.56 -7.34
N PHE A 110 -0.30 10.74 -8.37
CA PHE A 110 -1.05 9.71 -9.09
C PHE A 110 -1.40 8.47 -8.24
N ASP A 111 -2.09 8.66 -7.12
CA ASP A 111 -2.44 7.57 -6.19
C ASP A 111 -3.53 6.62 -6.76
N MET A 112 -3.91 6.82 -8.03
CA MET A 112 -4.99 6.15 -8.76
C MET A 112 -6.31 6.09 -7.95
N GLY A 113 -6.53 7.04 -7.04
CA GLY A 113 -7.70 7.12 -6.16
C GLY A 113 -7.74 6.10 -5.02
N MET A 114 -6.69 5.27 -4.86
CA MET A 114 -6.62 4.24 -3.82
C MET A 114 -5.97 4.73 -2.54
N TRP A 115 -5.00 5.63 -2.67
CA TRP A 115 -4.33 6.26 -1.55
C TRP A 115 -4.71 7.74 -1.49
N ARG A 116 -4.97 8.22 -0.28
CA ARG A 116 -5.13 9.64 0.02
C ARG A 116 -3.97 10.01 0.92
N HIS A 117 -3.13 10.94 0.47
CA HIS A 117 -2.12 11.47 1.38
C HIS A 117 -2.77 12.33 2.47
N VAL A 118 -2.32 12.13 3.72
CA VAL A 118 -2.74 12.93 4.87
C VAL A 118 -1.64 13.91 5.22
N LYS A 119 -0.52 13.45 5.78
CA LYS A 119 0.61 14.30 6.19
C LYS A 119 1.95 13.59 6.02
N SER A 120 2.98 14.39 5.75
CA SER A 120 4.36 13.94 5.74
C SER A 120 5.19 14.79 6.68
N TYR A 121 6.11 14.16 7.42
CA TYR A 121 7.02 14.82 8.34
C TYR A 121 8.45 14.54 7.93
N SER A 122 9.22 15.60 7.75
CA SER A 122 10.67 15.52 7.53
C SER A 122 11.39 15.68 8.86
N LEU A 123 12.33 14.78 9.11
CA LEU A 123 13.36 14.87 10.14
C LEU A 123 14.72 15.13 9.46
N GLU A 124 15.77 15.40 10.25
CA GLU A 124 17.12 15.64 9.71
C GLU A 124 17.67 14.47 8.87
N LYS A 125 17.35 13.23 9.26
CA LYS A 125 17.84 12.00 8.60
C LYS A 125 16.75 11.00 8.24
N GLY A 126 15.48 11.41 8.28
CA GLY A 126 14.36 10.51 8.07
C GLY A 126 13.08 11.22 7.67
N GLU A 127 12.08 10.44 7.29
CA GLU A 127 10.77 10.91 6.87
C GLU A 127 9.70 9.96 7.40
N ILE A 128 8.59 10.55 7.86
CA ILE A 128 7.37 9.84 8.22
C ILE A 128 6.29 10.24 7.23
N GLU A 129 5.66 9.28 6.58
CA GLU A 129 4.61 9.50 5.58
C GLU A 129 3.33 8.81 6.04
N ILE A 130 2.23 9.57 6.10
CA ILE A 130 0.92 9.08 6.52
C ILE A 130 -0.03 9.15 5.33
N LYS A 131 -0.55 8.00 4.94
CA LYS A 131 -1.51 7.85 3.84
C LYS A 131 -2.69 7.04 4.30
N GLU A 132 -3.86 7.33 3.79
CA GLU A 132 -5.05 6.53 4.00
C GLU A 132 -5.36 5.72 2.75
N LEU A 133 -5.71 4.46 2.94
CA LEU A 133 -6.29 3.63 1.91
C LEU A 133 -7.80 3.84 1.89
N TRP A 134 -8.31 4.26 0.76
CA TRP A 134 -9.74 4.45 0.53
C TRP A 134 -10.18 3.55 -0.63
N PHE A 135 -11.29 2.83 -0.44
CA PHE A 135 -11.97 2.13 -1.52
C PHE A 135 -13.19 2.97 -1.91
N SER A 136 -13.05 3.76 -2.97
CA SER A 136 -14.06 4.75 -3.35
C SER A 136 -14.29 5.75 -2.20
N ALA A 137 -15.47 5.74 -1.57
CA ALA A 137 -15.80 6.60 -0.43
C ALA A 137 -15.60 5.93 0.94
N PHE A 138 -15.13 4.69 1.00
CA PHE A 138 -14.98 3.95 2.26
C PHE A 138 -13.53 3.96 2.74
N PHE A 139 -13.32 4.52 3.92
CA PHE A 139 -12.05 4.41 4.64
C PHE A 139 -11.77 2.95 4.98
N TYR A 140 -10.56 2.48 4.65
CA TYR A 140 -10.13 1.14 5.00
C TYR A 140 -9.12 1.14 6.15
N ARG A 141 -7.96 1.75 5.93
CA ARG A 141 -6.86 1.81 6.90
C ARG A 141 -5.92 2.96 6.59
N THR A 142 -5.22 3.44 7.61
CA THR A 142 -4.11 4.38 7.48
C THR A 142 -2.79 3.64 7.44
N GLN A 143 -2.00 3.87 6.41
CA GLN A 143 -0.59 3.51 6.33
C GLN A 143 0.28 4.61 6.96
N VAL A 144 1.14 4.22 7.91
CA VAL A 144 2.23 5.04 8.43
C VAL A 144 3.55 4.44 7.99
N ALA A 145 4.27 5.13 7.11
CA ALA A 145 5.56 4.71 6.59
C ALA A 145 6.71 5.50 7.22
N PHE A 146 7.79 4.78 7.55
CA PHE A 146 9.03 5.32 8.11
C PHE A 146 10.18 5.08 7.14
N ARG A 147 10.84 6.16 6.71
CA ARG A 147 11.98 6.15 5.79
C ARG A 147 13.19 6.80 6.46
N GLY A 148 14.38 6.25 6.22
CA GLY A 148 15.62 6.75 6.84
C GLY A 148 15.75 6.45 8.34
N GLU A 149 16.52 7.27 9.04
CA GLU A 149 16.75 7.20 10.49
C GLU A 149 15.66 7.97 11.23
N VAL A 150 14.54 7.29 11.50
CA VAL A 150 13.48 7.82 12.38
C VAL A 150 13.59 7.09 13.73
N PRO A 151 13.55 7.81 14.87
CA PRO A 151 13.49 7.20 16.20
C PRO A 151 12.14 6.52 16.43
N LYS A 152 11.98 5.33 15.84
CA LYS A 152 10.72 4.55 15.83
C LYS A 152 10.24 4.24 17.24
N GLU A 153 11.14 4.09 18.20
CA GLU A 153 10.86 3.81 19.61
C GLU A 153 9.89 4.81 20.26
N ILE A 154 9.83 6.04 19.76
CA ILE A 154 8.92 7.09 20.25
C ILE A 154 7.46 6.77 19.91
N VAL A 155 7.26 6.12 18.78
CA VAL A 155 5.95 5.89 18.16
C VAL A 155 5.55 4.42 18.18
N GLU A 156 6.52 3.51 18.32
CA GLU A 156 6.35 2.05 18.28
C GLU A 156 5.31 1.59 19.29
N ASP A 157 5.41 2.02 20.56
CA ASP A 157 4.47 1.62 21.60
C ASP A 157 3.04 2.12 21.33
N TYR A 158 2.91 3.33 20.79
CA TYR A 158 1.61 3.90 20.44
C TYR A 158 0.98 3.16 19.26
N LEU A 159 1.74 2.99 18.17
CA LEU A 159 1.24 2.34 16.96
C LEU A 159 1.00 0.84 17.19
N ALA A 160 1.77 0.19 18.06
CA ALA A 160 1.55 -1.21 18.42
C ALA A 160 0.23 -1.47 19.14
N ASN A 161 -0.30 -0.50 19.86
CA ASN A 161 -1.61 -0.60 20.51
C ASN A 161 -2.78 -0.38 19.54
N LEU A 162 -2.53 0.02 18.29
CA LEU A 162 -3.55 0.39 17.31
C LEU A 162 -3.67 -0.58 16.12
N VAL A 163 -2.80 -1.59 16.04
CA VAL A 163 -2.76 -2.61 14.98
C VAL A 163 -3.73 -3.76 15.25
#